data_AF-A0A845M9W9-F1
#
_entry.id   AF-A0A845M9W9-F1
#
_cell.length_a   1.000
_cell.length_b   1.000
_cell.length_c   1.000
_cell.angle_alpha   90.00
_cell.angle_beta   90.00
_cell.angle_gamma   90.00
#
_symmetry.space_group_name_H-M   'P 1'
#
loop_
_entity.id
_entity.type
_entity.pdbx_description
1 polymer ?
#
loop_
_entity_poly.entity_id
_entity_poly.type
_entity_poly.pdbx_seq_one_letter_code
_entity_poly.pdbx_strand_id
1 'polypeptide(L)'
;MGRTIAENRKARYNYFIHEEFEAGLILLGTEVKSLRAGRANIQDAYASFENDGLYLVNLHIPEYGHGNRFNHDPLRPRQLLMHKKEIKKIAGQIQKAGKTLVPLSMYFNDRGIVKVKVGLASGKKQHDKRATERERDWGREKQRLLKNFS
;
A
#
# COMPACT_ATOMS: atom_id res chain seq x y z
N MET A 1 -10.33 3.44 13.59
CA MET A 1 -9.28 3.64 12.55
C MET A 1 -7.96 3.49 13.28
N GLY A 2 -7.32 2.33 13.19
CA GLY A 2 -6.20 2.02 14.07
C GLY A 2 -4.87 2.63 13.62
N ARG A 3 -3.78 2.26 14.31
CA ARG A 3 -2.46 2.88 14.15
C ARG A 3 -1.88 2.62 12.75
N THR A 4 -1.66 3.68 11.98
CA THR A 4 -0.96 3.62 10.69
C THR A 4 0.49 3.17 10.88
N ILE A 5 0.93 2.22 10.07
CA ILE A 5 2.30 1.69 10.06
C ILE A 5 3.09 2.36 8.94
N ALA A 6 2.55 2.35 7.73
CA ALA A 6 3.19 2.91 6.54
C ALA A 6 2.15 3.42 5.54
N GLU A 7 2.52 4.46 4.79
CA GLU A 7 1.68 5.06 3.74
C GLU A 7 2.50 5.24 2.47
N ASN A 8 1.93 4.84 1.32
CA ASN A 8 2.54 5.04 0.02
C ASN A 8 2.14 6.41 -0.55
N ARG A 9 2.81 7.46 -0.08
CA ARG A 9 2.57 8.83 -0.54
C ARG A 9 2.85 9.02 -2.05
N LYS A 10 3.74 8.19 -2.61
CA LYS A 10 4.09 8.23 -4.04
C LYS A 10 2.99 7.60 -4.92
N ALA A 11 2.17 6.68 -4.38
CA ALA A 11 1.14 6.01 -5.17
C ALA A 11 0.14 7.01 -5.80
N ARG A 12 -0.37 7.96 -5.01
CA ARG A 12 -1.32 9.00 -5.50
C ARG A 12 -0.71 9.96 -6.53
N TYR A 13 0.61 10.15 -6.48
CA TYR A 13 1.34 10.97 -7.43
C TYR A 13 1.65 10.23 -8.73
N ASN A 14 2.03 8.96 -8.65
CA ASN A 14 2.43 8.17 -9.81
C ASN A 14 1.25 7.53 -10.56
N TYR A 15 0.13 7.30 -9.88
CA TYR A 15 -0.99 6.55 -10.42
C TYR A 15 -2.33 7.26 -10.18
N PHE A 16 -3.29 6.99 -11.07
CA PHE A 16 -4.71 7.20 -10.82
C PHE A 16 -5.26 5.98 -10.08
N ILE A 17 -5.85 6.19 -8.90
CA ILE A 17 -6.47 5.14 -8.09
C ILE A 17 -7.96 5.14 -8.42
N HIS A 18 -8.47 4.00 -8.87
CA HIS A 18 -9.88 3.86 -9.29
C HIS A 18 -10.75 3.26 -8.20
N GLU A 19 -10.29 2.17 -7.59
CA GLU A 19 -11.03 1.41 -6.60
C GLU A 19 -10.07 0.97 -5.49
N GLU A 20 -10.50 1.05 -4.24
CA GLU A 20 -9.73 0.66 -3.07
C GLU A 20 -10.33 -0.60 -2.44
N PHE A 21 -9.47 -1.52 -2.01
CA PHE A 21 -9.85 -2.74 -1.31
C PHE A 21 -9.03 -2.89 -0.03
N GLU A 22 -9.62 -3.52 0.97
CA GLU A 22 -8.92 -3.91 2.19
C GLU A 22 -8.58 -5.40 2.14
N ALA A 23 -7.34 -5.76 2.47
CA ALA A 23 -6.89 -7.14 2.60
C ALA A 23 -6.17 -7.36 3.94
N GLY A 24 -6.30 -8.59 4.47
CA GLY A 24 -5.37 -9.07 5.50
C GLY A 24 -4.06 -9.56 4.88
N LEU A 25 -3.01 -9.68 5.68
CA LEU A 25 -1.75 -10.31 5.24
C LEU A 25 -1.42 -11.53 6.10
N ILE A 26 -0.84 -12.54 5.48
CA ILE A 26 -0.20 -13.65 6.22
C ILE A 26 1.21 -13.22 6.62
N LEU A 27 1.38 -12.95 7.91
CA LEU A 27 2.63 -12.51 8.52
C LEU A 27 3.18 -13.53 9.51
N LEU A 28 4.50 -13.51 9.67
CA LEU A 28 5.23 -14.23 10.70
C LEU A 28 5.30 -13.40 11.98
N GLY A 29 5.48 -14.05 13.13
CA GLY A 29 5.55 -13.37 14.43
C GLY A 29 6.67 -12.32 14.51
N THR A 30 7.81 -12.57 13.87
CA THR A 30 8.94 -11.61 13.81
C THR A 30 8.58 -10.37 12.99
N GLU A 31 7.81 -10.51 11.91
CA GLU A 31 7.33 -9.37 11.11
C GLU A 31 6.37 -8.50 11.90
N VAL A 32 5.44 -9.11 12.64
CA VAL A 32 4.50 -8.36 13.48
C VAL A 32 5.25 -7.52 14.52
N LYS A 33 6.33 -8.06 15.10
CA LYS A 33 7.20 -7.30 16.02
C LYS A 33 7.89 -6.12 15.33
N SER A 34 8.44 -6.31 14.13
CA SER A 34 9.04 -5.22 13.33
C SER A 34 8.02 -4.14 12.96
N LEU A 35 6.81 -4.53 12.56
CA LEU A 35 5.73 -3.59 12.22
C LEU A 35 5.23 -2.80 13.43
N ARG A 36 5.22 -3.39 14.63
CA ARG A 36 4.90 -2.67 15.88
C ARG A 36 5.96 -1.62 16.23
N ALA A 37 7.21 -1.83 15.83
CA ALA A 37 8.26 -0.82 15.90
C ALA A 37 8.14 0.27 14.80
N GLY A 38 7.09 0.24 13.98
CA GLY A 38 6.82 1.24 12.95
C GLY A 38 7.71 1.11 11.72
N ARG A 39 8.35 -0.05 11.50
CA ARG A 39 9.29 -0.23 10.39
C ARG A 39 8.64 -1.03 9.26
N ALA A 40 8.33 -0.36 8.15
CA ALA A 40 7.97 -0.97 6.88
C ALA A 40 8.16 0.02 5.72
N ASN A 41 8.50 -0.49 4.54
CA ASN A 41 8.47 0.29 3.30
C ASN A 41 7.57 -0.39 2.27
N ILE A 42 6.54 0.35 1.84
CA ILE A 42 5.52 -0.10 0.88
C ILE A 42 5.60 0.67 -0.46
N GLN A 43 6.60 1.53 -0.66
CA GLN A 43 6.65 2.45 -1.80
C GLN A 43 6.72 1.73 -3.15
N ASP A 44 7.60 0.74 -3.24
CA ASP A 44 7.90 -0.02 -4.47
C ASP A 44 7.18 -1.38 -4.51
N ALA A 45 6.31 -1.63 -3.53
CA ALA A 45 5.55 -2.86 -3.44
C ALA A 45 4.39 -2.86 -4.45
N TYR A 46 4.07 -4.04 -4.99
CA TYR A 46 2.94 -4.26 -5.87
C TYR A 46 2.34 -5.63 -5.60
N ALA A 47 1.09 -5.83 -5.98
CA ALA A 47 0.44 -7.12 -5.82
C ALA A 47 0.43 -7.90 -7.15
N SER A 48 0.80 -9.17 -7.07
CA SER A 48 0.89 -10.13 -8.16
C SER A 48 -0.06 -11.31 -7.91
N PHE A 49 -0.57 -11.90 -8.99
CA PHE A 49 -1.36 -13.12 -8.93
C PHE A 49 -0.46 -14.32 -9.16
N GLU A 50 -0.46 -15.26 -8.22
CA GLU A 50 0.28 -16.53 -8.31
C GLU A 50 -0.64 -17.66 -7.83
N ASN A 51 -0.84 -18.70 -8.64
CA ASN A 51 -1.58 -19.93 -8.28
C ASN A 51 -2.94 -19.66 -7.61
N ASP A 52 -3.79 -18.81 -8.22
CA ASP A 52 -5.09 -18.33 -7.70
C ASP A 52 -5.05 -17.51 -6.40
N GLY A 53 -3.86 -17.26 -5.85
CA GLY A 53 -3.61 -16.37 -4.73
C GLY A 53 -3.19 -14.98 -5.19
N LEU A 54 -3.40 -14.00 -4.32
CA LEU A 54 -2.89 -12.65 -4.48
C LEU A 54 -1.75 -12.46 -3.48
N TYR A 55 -0.58 -12.04 -3.97
CA TYR A 55 0.63 -11.87 -3.16
C TYR A 55 1.13 -10.45 -3.28
N LEU A 56 1.53 -9.86 -2.15
CA LEU A 56 2.22 -8.58 -2.12
C LEU A 56 3.72 -8.83 -2.22
N VAL A 57 4.30 -8.34 -3.31
CA VAL A 57 5.71 -8.49 -3.69
C VAL A 57 6.43 -7.17 -3.42
N ASN A 58 7.73 -7.26 -3.12
CA ASN A 58 8.61 -6.11 -2.86
C ASN A 58 8.16 -5.23 -1.68
N LEU A 59 7.36 -5.80 -0.77
CA LEU A 59 7.14 -5.22 0.55
C LEU A 59 8.38 -5.46 1.40
N HIS A 60 9.03 -4.40 1.86
CA HIS A 60 10.18 -4.50 2.74
C HIS A 60 9.77 -4.32 4.20
N ILE A 61 9.80 -5.40 4.97
CA ILE A 61 9.70 -5.37 6.43
C ILE A 61 11.07 -5.74 6.97
N PRO A 62 11.79 -4.85 7.68
CA PRO A 62 13.10 -5.20 8.18
C PRO A 62 13.00 -6.28 9.24
N GLU A 63 14.05 -7.08 9.31
CA GLU A 63 14.27 -8.06 10.34
C GLU A 63 14.08 -7.49 11.76
N TYR A 64 13.55 -8.32 12.65
CA TYR A 64 13.40 -7.92 14.04
C TYR A 64 14.78 -7.97 14.71
N GLY A 65 15.26 -6.85 15.24
CA GLY A 65 16.61 -6.74 15.81
C GLY A 65 16.85 -7.58 17.06
N HIS A 66 15.79 -7.97 17.79
CA HIS A 66 15.86 -8.95 18.88
C HIS A 66 15.43 -10.35 18.41
N GLY A 67 15.40 -10.58 17.10
CA GLY A 67 15.21 -11.89 16.50
C GLY A 67 16.51 -12.68 16.50
N ASN A 68 16.41 -14.00 16.75
CA ASN A 68 17.52 -14.94 16.62
C ASN A 68 17.63 -15.45 15.17
N ARG A 69 18.42 -16.51 14.93
CA ARG A 69 18.59 -17.22 13.64
C ARG A 69 17.28 -17.54 12.86
N PHE A 70 16.12 -17.51 13.50
CA PHE A 70 14.80 -17.75 12.90
C PHE A 70 14.12 -16.45 12.41
N ASN A 71 14.89 -15.48 11.90
CA ASN A 71 14.32 -14.26 11.33
C ASN A 71 13.67 -14.53 9.96
N HIS A 72 12.83 -13.59 9.52
CA HIS A 72 12.18 -13.65 8.21
C HIS A 72 13.04 -12.95 7.16
N ASP A 73 12.92 -13.37 5.91
CA ASP A 73 13.43 -12.60 4.78
C ASP A 73 12.61 -11.28 4.65
N PRO A 74 13.27 -10.11 4.68
CA PRO A 74 12.59 -8.82 4.57
C PRO A 74 11.69 -8.66 3.34
N LEU A 75 12.10 -9.22 2.19
CA LEU A 75 11.46 -9.03 0.88
C LEU A 75 10.57 -10.20 0.47
N ARG A 76 10.33 -11.17 1.36
CA ARG A 76 9.49 -12.33 1.02
C ARG A 76 8.10 -11.90 0.50
N PRO A 77 7.56 -12.59 -0.50
CA PRO A 77 6.19 -12.37 -0.94
C PRO A 77 5.21 -12.75 0.17
N ARG A 78 4.19 -11.91 0.39
CA ARG A 78 3.19 -12.12 1.46
C ARG A 78 1.81 -12.26 0.86
N GLN A 79 1.15 -13.38 1.15
CA GLN A 79 -0.19 -13.64 0.66
C GLN A 79 -1.19 -12.66 1.27
N LEU A 80 -2.06 -12.12 0.41
CA LEU A 80 -3.18 -11.27 0.75
C LEU A 80 -4.44 -12.12 0.93
N LEU A 81 -5.13 -11.87 2.05
CA LEU A 81 -6.38 -12.52 2.41
C LEU A 81 -7.55 -11.64 1.98
N MET A 82 -8.24 -12.06 0.93
CA MET A 82 -9.40 -11.40 0.34
C MET A 82 -10.47 -12.42 -0.05
N HIS A 83 -11.70 -11.96 -0.31
CA HIS A 83 -12.75 -12.86 -0.77
C HIS A 83 -12.50 -13.31 -2.22
N LYS A 84 -12.77 -14.58 -2.53
CA LYS A 84 -12.59 -15.16 -3.88
C LYS A 84 -13.29 -14.37 -4.99
N LYS A 85 -14.45 -13.76 -4.70
CA LYS A 85 -15.18 -12.90 -5.64
C LYS A 85 -14.42 -11.60 -5.96
N GLU A 86 -13.81 -10.98 -4.95
CA GLU A 86 -13.00 -9.76 -5.11
C GLU A 86 -11.73 -10.04 -5.91
N ILE A 87 -11.03 -11.14 -5.58
CA ILE A 87 -9.84 -11.61 -6.29
C ILE A 87 -10.13 -11.76 -7.80
N LYS A 88 -11.25 -12.43 -8.15
CA LYS A 88 -11.69 -12.58 -9.55
C LYS A 88 -12.01 -11.25 -10.23
N LYS A 89 -12.68 -10.32 -9.52
CA LYS A 89 -12.98 -8.97 -10.04
C LYS A 89 -11.68 -8.21 -10.35
N ILE A 90 -10.72 -8.23 -9.44
CA ILE A 90 -9.43 -7.56 -9.59
C ILE A 90 -8.66 -8.16 -10.76
N ALA A 91 -8.56 -9.50 -10.84
CA ALA A 91 -7.87 -10.19 -11.92
C ALA A 91 -8.42 -9.81 -13.31
N GLY A 92 -9.75 -9.77 -13.45
CA GLY A 92 -10.40 -9.34 -14.69
C GLY A 92 -10.12 -7.88 -15.05
N GLN A 93 -10.00 -6.98 -14.07
CA GLN A 93 -9.66 -5.57 -14.32
C GLN A 93 -8.18 -5.37 -14.69
N ILE A 94 -7.27 -6.10 -14.05
CA ILE A 94 -5.83 -6.03 -14.36
C ILE A 94 -5.59 -6.48 -15.81
N GLN A 95 -6.15 -7.61 -16.22
CA GLN A 95 -5.97 -8.16 -17.57
C GLN A 95 -6.58 -7.27 -18.67
N LYS A 96 -7.78 -6.71 -18.45
CA LYS A 96 -8.49 -5.93 -19.49
C LYS A 96 -7.95 -4.52 -19.69
N ALA A 97 -7.44 -3.89 -18.64
CA ALA A 97 -7.20 -2.45 -18.63
C ALA A 97 -5.73 -2.04 -18.38
N GLY A 98 -4.80 -3.00 -18.38
CA GLY A 98 -3.38 -2.72 -18.08
C GLY A 98 -3.19 -2.02 -16.73
N LYS A 99 -4.08 -2.32 -15.77
CA LYS A 99 -4.06 -1.75 -14.43
C LYS A 99 -3.14 -2.59 -13.54
N THR A 100 -2.57 -1.96 -12.53
CA THR A 100 -1.75 -2.63 -11.51
C THR A 100 -2.40 -2.46 -10.15
N LEU A 101 -2.21 -3.44 -9.27
CA LEU A 101 -2.67 -3.35 -7.89
C LEU A 101 -1.51 -2.87 -7.00
N VAL A 102 -1.66 -1.69 -6.41
CA VAL A 102 -0.62 -1.04 -5.60
C VAL A 102 -1.08 -0.87 -4.15
N PRO A 103 -0.21 -1.08 -3.14
CA PRO A 103 -0.54 -0.81 -1.75
C PRO A 103 -0.55 0.70 -1.49
N LEU A 104 -1.60 1.17 -0.82
CA LEU A 104 -1.83 2.58 -0.47
C LEU A 104 -1.43 2.85 0.97
N SER A 105 -1.86 2.01 1.90
CA SER A 105 -1.53 2.15 3.31
C SER A 105 -1.55 0.80 4.02
N MET A 106 -0.79 0.72 5.09
CA MET A 106 -0.77 -0.41 6.01
C MET A 106 -1.02 0.10 7.42
N TYR A 107 -1.93 -0.56 8.14
CA TYR A 107 -2.35 -0.16 9.48
C TYR A 107 -2.71 -1.36 10.34
N PHE A 108 -2.65 -1.18 11.65
CA PHE A 108 -3.29 -2.09 12.58
C PHE A 108 -4.78 -1.75 12.68
N ASN A 109 -5.66 -2.73 12.60
CA ASN A 109 -7.07 -2.54 12.95
C ASN A 109 -7.25 -2.52 14.48
N ASP A 110 -8.49 -2.29 14.94
CA ASP A 110 -8.80 -2.19 16.37
C ASP A 110 -8.56 -3.52 17.13
N ARG A 111 -8.49 -4.66 16.40
CA ARG A 111 -8.14 -5.99 16.93
C ARG A 111 -6.62 -6.26 16.94
N GLY A 112 -5.79 -5.30 16.52
CA GLY A 112 -4.34 -5.44 16.46
C GLY A 112 -3.84 -6.31 15.29
N ILE A 113 -4.68 -6.59 14.29
CA ILE A 113 -4.34 -7.31 13.07
C ILE A 113 -3.89 -6.31 12.00
N VAL A 114 -2.84 -6.67 11.26
CA VAL A 114 -2.34 -5.84 10.16
C VAL A 114 -3.27 -5.96 8.95
N LYS A 115 -3.71 -4.81 8.46
CA LYS A 115 -4.47 -4.66 7.23
C LYS A 115 -3.66 -3.83 6.23
N VAL A 116 -3.77 -4.18 4.96
CA VAL A 116 -3.29 -3.36 3.84
C VAL A 116 -4.47 -2.91 3.02
N LYS A 117 -4.46 -1.63 2.69
CA LYS A 117 -5.34 -1.07 1.68
C LYS A 117 -4.61 -1.12 0.34
N VAL A 118 -5.21 -1.77 -0.65
CA VAL A 118 -4.69 -1.88 -2.01
C VAL A 118 -5.60 -1.14 -2.98
N GLY A 119 -5.01 -0.50 -3.98
CA GLY A 119 -5.72 0.30 -4.97
C GLY A 119 -5.49 -0.24 -6.37
N LEU A 120 -6.58 -0.40 -7.13
CA LEU A 120 -6.54 -0.66 -8.57
C LEU A 120 -6.12 0.63 -9.27
N ALA A 121 -4.96 0.60 -9.91
CA ALA A 121 -4.25 1.81 -10.31
C ALA A 121 -3.83 1.80 -11.78
N SER A 122 -3.86 2.98 -12.41
CA SER A 122 -3.35 3.20 -13.77
C SER A 122 -2.22 4.22 -13.73
N GLY A 123 -1.14 3.98 -14.50
CA GLY A 123 0.00 4.90 -14.56
C GLY A 123 -0.40 6.29 -15.07
N LYS A 124 0.06 7.35 -14.38
CA LYS A 124 -0.06 8.74 -14.84
C LYS A 124 1.00 9.05 -15.89
N LYS A 125 0.63 9.74 -16.97
CA LYS A 125 1.60 10.27 -17.94
C LYS A 125 2.28 11.52 -17.38
N GLN A 126 3.38 11.98 -17.99
CA GLN A 126 4.09 13.17 -17.49
C GLN A 126 3.21 14.42 -17.41
N HIS A 127 2.30 14.62 -18.38
CA HIS A 127 1.37 15.76 -18.35
C HIS A 127 0.43 15.71 -17.13
N ASP A 128 -0.08 14.53 -16.79
CA ASP A 128 -0.92 14.30 -15.61
C ASP A 128 -0.16 14.56 -14.30
N LYS A 129 1.12 14.19 -14.25
CA LYS A 129 1.99 14.45 -13.09
C LYS A 129 2.20 15.95 -12.86
N ARG A 130 2.46 16.72 -13.93
CA ARG A 130 2.56 18.19 -13.86
C ARG A 130 1.25 18.85 -13.44
N ALA A 131 0.09 18.30 -13.81
CA ALA A 131 -1.20 18.79 -13.34
C ALA A 131 -1.37 18.53 -11.84
N THR A 132 -1.01 17.32 -11.38
CA THR A 132 -1.05 16.94 -9.96
C THR A 132 -0.13 17.82 -9.10
N GLU A 133 1.05 18.18 -9.60
CA GLU A 133 1.98 19.11 -8.92
C GLU A 133 1.38 20.50 -8.78
N ARG A 134 0.87 21.08 -9.88
CA ARG A 134 0.24 22.40 -9.88
C ARG A 134 -0.94 22.47 -8.91
N GLU A 135 -1.80 21.45 -8.90
CA GLU A 135 -2.93 21.39 -7.97
C GLU A 135 -2.47 21.31 -6.51
N ARG A 136 -1.42 20.53 -6.23
CA ARG A 136 -0.86 20.38 -4.89
C ARG A 136 -0.24 21.68 -4.39
N ASP A 137 0.47 22.38 -5.25
CA ASP A 137 1.11 23.66 -4.89
C ASP A 137 0.07 24.76 -4.70
N TRP A 138 -0.93 24.82 -5.57
CA TRP A 138 -2.08 25.72 -5.41
C TRP A 138 -2.86 25.46 -4.11
N GLY A 139 -3.05 24.19 -3.75
CA GLY A 139 -3.70 23.80 -2.49
C GLY A 139 -2.93 24.27 -1.26
N ARG A 140 -1.59 24.21 -1.29
CA ARG A 140 -0.74 24.72 -0.19
C ARG A 140 -0.81 26.24 -0.09
N GLU A 141 -0.82 26.93 -1.22
CA GLU A 141 -0.94 28.40 -1.24
C GLU A 141 -2.28 28.87 -0.67
N LYS A 142 -3.39 28.24 -1.08
CA LYS A 142 -4.72 28.48 -0.50
C LYS A 142 -4.74 28.29 1.02
N GLN A 143 -4.15 27.20 1.52
CA GLN A 143 -4.06 26.94 2.96
C GLN A 143 -3.25 28.02 3.71
N ARG A 144 -2.19 28.55 3.10
CA ARG A 144 -1.41 29.65 3.68
C ARG A 144 -2.21 30.95 3.73
N LEU A 145 -2.90 31.30 2.64
CA LEU A 145 -3.76 32.48 2.57
C LEU A 145 -4.84 32.41 3.66
N LEU A 146 -5.56 31.30 3.76
CA LEU A 146 -6.60 31.10 4.78
C LEU A 146 -6.08 31.25 6.22
N LYS A 147 -4.84 30.82 6.48
CA LYS A 147 -4.22 30.97 7.81
C LYS A 147 -3.80 32.40 8.13
N ASN A 148 -3.47 33.22 7.13
CA ASN A 148 -3.09 34.62 7.33
C ASN A 148 -4.30 35.55 7.50
N PHE A 149 -5.49 35.13 7.07
CA PHE A 149 -6.75 35.87 7.25
C PHE A 149 -7.50 35.51 8.55
N SER A 150 -6.96 34.62 9.37
CA SER A 150 -7.49 34.21 10.69
C SER A 150 -6.58 34.67 11.81
#